data_AF-A0A1Y0ERM5-F1
#
_entry.id   AF-A0A1Y0ERM5-F1
#
_cell.length_a   1.000
_cell.length_b   1.000
_cell.length_c   1.000
_cell.angle_alpha   90.00
_cell.angle_beta   90.00
_cell.angle_gamma   90.00
#
_symmetry.space_group_name_H-M   'P 1'
#
loop_
_entity.id
_entity.type
_entity.pdbx_description
1 polymer ?
#
loop_
_entity_poly.entity_id
_entity_poly.type
_entity_poly.pdbx_seq_one_letter_code
_entity_poly.pdbx_strand_id
1 'polypeptide(L)'
;MTTDDLPMSWVDKIFTKLTLTYGRDFLARWEGLDMADVKADWAHELAGFQRFPEGIKHALEHLPPGKPPTVREFRDMARKAPPPEFKALPAPQADPAVVAEVMAQASQAVAATAHDPKAWAHRILREHEAGVKVRAVRLRFAREALGIKPEGPCA
;
A
#
# COMPACT_ATOMS: atom_id res chain seq x y z
N MET A 1 38.45 -4.02 1.95
CA MET A 1 37.00 -3.75 1.86
C MET A 1 36.70 -2.79 3.00
N THR A 2 36.52 -1.50 2.73
CA THR A 2 36.19 -0.51 3.77
C THR A 2 34.72 -0.66 4.10
N THR A 3 34.40 -1.42 5.14
CA THR A 3 33.08 -1.35 5.76
C THR A 3 32.92 0.04 6.35
N ASP A 4 31.89 0.77 5.91
CA ASP A 4 31.51 2.06 6.47
C ASP A 4 30.90 1.84 7.87
N ASP A 5 31.77 1.51 8.83
CA ASP A 5 31.41 1.27 10.23
C ASP A 5 30.91 2.58 10.86
N LEU A 6 29.95 2.48 11.78
CA LEU A 6 29.36 3.66 12.42
C LEU A 6 30.44 4.45 13.19
N PRO A 7 30.48 5.80 13.12
CA PRO A 7 31.46 6.57 13.85
C PRO A 7 31.36 6.30 15.34
N MET A 8 32.49 6.09 16.02
CA MET A 8 32.52 5.76 17.45
C MET A 8 31.78 6.79 18.32
N SER A 9 31.81 8.07 17.93
CA SER A 9 31.07 9.13 18.62
C SER A 9 29.55 8.96 18.60
N TRP A 10 28.99 8.26 17.61
CA TRP A 10 27.58 7.90 17.57
C TRP A 10 27.30 6.69 18.43
N VAL A 11 28.17 5.68 18.39
CA VAL A 11 28.08 4.50 19.27
C VAL A 11 28.10 4.95 20.74
N ASP A 12 28.99 5.86 21.11
CA ASP A 12 29.06 6.41 22.45
C ASP A 12 27.74 7.06 22.88
N LYS A 13 27.11 7.86 22.01
CA LYS A 13 25.79 8.47 22.28
C LYS A 13 24.69 7.43 22.47
N ILE A 14 24.70 6.37 21.66
CA ILE A 14 23.75 5.26 21.80
C ILE A 14 23.96 4.57 23.16
N PHE A 15 25.19 4.26 23.52
CA PHE A 15 25.53 3.64 24.80
C PHE A 15 25.15 4.53 25.98
N THR A 16 25.39 5.84 25.90
CA THR A 16 24.92 6.81 26.90
C THR A 16 23.41 6.74 27.05
N LYS A 17 22.65 6.80 25.95
CA LYS A 17 21.18 6.74 26.00
C LYS A 17 20.66 5.42 26.57
N LEU A 18 21.22 4.28 26.14
CA LEU A 18 20.83 2.96 26.66
C LEU A 18 21.17 2.80 28.14
N THR A 19 22.31 3.31 28.58
CA THR A 19 22.70 3.32 29.99
C THR A 19 21.77 4.21 30.83
N LEU A 20 21.30 5.35 30.30
CA LEU A 20 20.32 6.19 30.98
C LEU A 20 18.93 5.55 31.06
N THR A 21 18.54 4.76 30.07
CA THR A 21 17.21 4.11 30.03
C THR A 21 17.15 2.84 30.87
N TYR A 22 18.18 1.99 30.82
CA TYR A 22 18.20 0.67 31.47
C TYR A 22 19.10 0.61 32.71
N GLY A 23 19.93 1.62 32.94
CA GLY A 23 20.86 1.64 34.07
C GLY A 23 21.87 0.50 34.03
N ARG A 24 22.09 -0.12 35.20
CA ARG A 24 23.05 -1.21 35.39
C ARG A 24 22.77 -2.41 34.49
N ASP A 25 21.50 -2.71 34.18
CA ASP A 25 21.12 -3.93 33.46
C ASP A 25 21.72 -3.98 32.04
N PHE A 26 21.88 -2.82 31.40
CA PHE A 26 22.54 -2.74 30.10
C PHE A 26 24.04 -3.06 30.19
N LEU A 27 24.72 -2.52 31.20
CA LEU A 27 26.15 -2.71 31.39
C LEU A 27 26.49 -4.11 31.90
N ALA A 28 25.64 -4.69 32.76
CA ALA A 28 25.81 -6.03 33.32
C ALA A 28 25.89 -7.13 32.24
N ARG A 29 25.28 -6.91 31.06
CA ARG A 29 25.37 -7.85 29.93
C ARG A 29 26.80 -8.01 29.40
N TRP A 30 27.64 -7.00 29.56
CA TRP A 30 29.01 -6.95 29.03
C TRP A 30 30.05 -7.02 30.16
N GLU A 31 29.64 -7.43 31.36
CA GLU A 31 30.52 -7.59 32.51
C GLU A 31 31.60 -8.66 32.20
N GLY A 32 32.87 -8.29 32.34
CA GLY A 32 34.02 -9.15 32.01
C GLY A 32 34.51 -9.06 30.55
N LEU A 33 33.90 -8.24 29.69
CA LEU A 33 34.37 -7.96 28.33
C LEU A 33 35.00 -6.56 28.24
N ASP A 34 35.90 -6.36 27.27
CA ASP A 34 36.39 -5.02 26.96
C ASP A 34 35.28 -4.21 26.27
N MET A 35 34.94 -3.07 26.87
CA MET A 35 33.94 -2.17 26.34
C MET A 35 34.36 -1.56 25.00
N ALA A 36 35.65 -1.44 24.73
CA ALA A 36 36.16 -1.00 23.42
C ALA A 36 35.78 -1.99 22.32
N ASP A 37 35.96 -3.29 22.56
CA ASP A 37 35.60 -4.36 21.62
C ASP A 37 34.09 -4.43 21.41
N VAL A 38 33.31 -4.29 22.49
CA VAL A 38 31.84 -4.28 22.40
C VAL A 38 31.35 -3.08 21.58
N LYS A 39 31.94 -1.90 21.76
CA LYS A 39 31.58 -0.72 20.95
C LYS A 39 32.04 -0.85 19.50
N ALA A 40 33.18 -1.49 19.25
CA ALA A 40 33.65 -1.77 17.90
C ALA A 40 32.70 -2.75 17.16
N ASP A 41 32.23 -3.78 17.85
CA ASP A 41 31.20 -4.69 17.33
C ASP A 41 29.89 -3.96 17.02
N TRP A 42 29.46 -3.06 17.91
CA TRP A 42 28.30 -2.19 17.65
C TRP A 42 28.50 -1.25 16.46
N ALA A 43 29.70 -0.69 16.29
CA ALA A 43 30.02 0.15 15.14
C ALA A 43 29.89 -0.63 13.83
N HIS A 44 30.37 -1.88 13.84
CA HIS A 44 30.35 -2.76 12.69
C HIS A 44 28.94 -3.27 12.35
N GLU A 45 28.19 -3.76 13.32
CA GLU A 45 26.83 -4.27 13.09
C GLU A 45 25.84 -3.17 12.68
N LEU A 46 26.10 -1.92 13.09
CA LEU A 46 25.34 -0.73 12.69
C LEU A 46 25.98 0.01 11.50
N ALA A 47 26.90 -0.63 10.78
CA ALA A 47 27.44 -0.10 9.54
C ALA A 47 26.32 0.25 8.54
N GLY A 48 26.51 1.34 7.80
CA GLY A 48 25.53 1.84 6.82
C GLY A 48 24.40 2.72 7.38
N PHE A 49 24.13 2.70 8.69
CA PHE A 49 23.15 3.64 9.29
C PHE A 49 23.62 5.10 9.29
N GLN A 50 24.90 5.35 8.99
CA GLN A 50 25.42 6.69 8.71
C GLN A 50 24.62 7.41 7.61
N ARG A 51 24.17 6.66 6.59
CA ARG A 51 23.36 7.17 5.47
C ARG A 51 21.87 7.30 5.83
N PHE A 52 21.46 6.71 6.96
CA PHE A 52 20.09 6.69 7.43
C PHE A 52 20.02 6.87 8.96
N PRO A 53 20.35 8.07 9.47
CA PRO A 53 20.35 8.35 10.92
C PRO A 53 18.97 8.25 11.55
N GLU A 54 17.90 8.47 10.78
CA GLU A 54 16.51 8.36 11.23
C GLU A 54 16.18 6.93 11.72
N GLY A 55 16.84 5.91 11.17
CA GLY A 55 16.69 4.53 11.66
C GLY A 55 17.17 4.38 13.10
N ILE A 56 18.33 4.97 13.44
CA ILE A 56 18.87 4.94 14.81
C ILE A 56 17.94 5.71 15.75
N LYS A 57 17.43 6.88 15.32
CA LYS A 57 16.48 7.67 16.09
C LYS A 57 15.20 6.88 16.39
N HIS A 58 14.62 6.24 15.36
CA HIS A 58 13.44 5.40 15.51
C HIS A 58 13.67 4.25 16.51
N ALA A 59 14.82 3.59 16.46
CA ALA A 59 15.17 2.54 17.41
C ALA A 59 15.27 3.06 18.86
N LEU A 60 15.82 4.26 19.06
CA LEU A 60 15.92 4.91 20.36
C LEU A 60 14.56 5.37 20.92
N GLU A 61 13.58 5.66 20.07
CA GLU A 61 12.22 6.03 20.46
C GLU A 61 11.37 4.80 20.81
N HIS A 62 11.66 3.65 20.20
CA HIS A 62 10.90 2.39 20.36
C HIS A 62 11.63 1.35 21.22
N LEU A 63 12.33 1.81 22.26
CA LEU A 63 13.07 0.94 23.17
C LEU A 63 12.12 0.08 24.03
N PRO A 64 12.38 -1.24 24.20
CA PRO A 64 11.56 -2.11 25.03
C PRO A 64 11.65 -1.72 26.52
N PRO A 65 10.55 -1.75 27.30
CA PRO A 65 10.54 -1.24 28.68
C PRO A 65 11.23 -2.14 29.71
N GLY A 66 11.44 -3.43 29.40
CA GLY A 66 11.91 -4.41 30.39
C GLY A 66 13.37 -4.81 30.27
N LYS A 67 13.84 -5.12 29.07
CA LYS A 67 15.17 -5.72 28.85
C LYS A 67 15.99 -4.86 27.90
N PRO A 68 17.27 -4.58 28.22
CA PRO A 68 18.16 -3.91 27.29
C PRO A 68 18.34 -4.72 25.99
N PRO A 69 18.24 -4.08 24.80
CA PRO A 69 18.43 -4.76 23.53
C PRO A 69 19.90 -5.12 23.28
N THR A 70 20.13 -6.20 22.54
CA THR A 70 21.42 -6.51 21.90
C THR A 70 21.62 -5.63 20.66
N VAL A 71 22.85 -5.60 20.13
CA VAL A 71 23.16 -4.88 18.89
C VAL A 71 22.27 -5.31 17.72
N ARG A 72 21.99 -6.61 17.60
CA ARG A 72 21.14 -7.17 16.54
C ARG A 72 19.68 -6.77 16.71
N GLU A 73 19.15 -6.86 17.93
CA GLU A 73 17.79 -6.40 18.22
C GLU A 73 17.65 -4.90 17.97
N PHE A 74 18.65 -4.11 18.36
CA PHE A 74 18.70 -2.67 18.09
C PHE A 74 18.71 -2.38 16.58
N ARG A 75 19.55 -3.09 15.83
CA ARG A 75 19.60 -3.00 14.36
C ARG A 75 18.26 -3.33 13.71
N ASP A 76 17.59 -4.38 14.17
CA ASP A 76 16.30 -4.79 13.61
C ASP A 76 15.21 -3.76 13.91
N MET A 77 15.23 -3.10 15.08
CA MET A 77 14.37 -1.95 15.37
C MET A 77 14.67 -0.75 14.48
N ALA A 78 15.96 -0.49 14.21
CA ALA A 78 16.38 0.61 13.34
C ALA A 78 15.96 0.38 11.87
N ARG A 79 15.93 -0.88 11.42
CA ARG A 79 15.46 -1.27 10.07
C ARG A 79 13.95 -1.16 9.90
N LYS A 80 13.18 -1.20 10.99
CA LYS A 80 11.72 -1.04 10.95
C LYS A 80 11.28 0.42 10.78
N ALA A 81 12.22 1.36 10.82
CA ALA A 81 11.89 2.77 10.63
C ALA A 81 11.24 2.98 9.26
N PRO A 82 10.20 3.81 9.17
CA PRO A 82 9.57 4.12 7.90
C PRO A 82 10.61 4.73 6.94
N PRO A 83 10.59 4.36 5.65
CA PRO A 83 11.50 4.94 4.68
C PRO A 83 11.30 6.46 4.63
N PRO A 84 12.39 7.24 4.45
CA PRO A 84 12.27 8.68 4.41
C PRO A 84 11.35 9.07 3.25
N GLU A 85 10.43 10.00 3.51
CA GLU A 85 9.54 10.54 2.49
C GLU A 85 10.38 11.32 1.46
N PHE A 86 10.79 10.65 0.40
CA PHE A 86 11.37 11.33 -0.74
C PHE A 86 10.26 12.11 -1.43
N LYS A 87 10.42 13.43 -1.54
CA LYS A 87 9.56 14.24 -2.41
C LYS A 87 9.68 13.67 -3.82
N ALA A 88 8.64 12.97 -4.27
CA ALA A 88 8.60 12.41 -5.61
C ALA A 88 8.75 13.56 -6.62
N LEU A 89 9.57 13.33 -7.66
CA LEU A 89 9.57 14.23 -8.80
C LEU A 89 8.15 14.27 -9.37
N PRO A 90 7.68 15.44 -9.87
CA PRO A 90 6.42 15.49 -10.57
C PRO A 90 6.46 14.47 -11.72
N ALA A 91 5.37 13.72 -11.88
CA ALA A 91 5.27 12.76 -12.98
C ALA A 91 5.52 13.50 -14.31
N PRO A 92 6.24 12.89 -15.26
CA PRO A 92 6.42 13.50 -16.58
C PRO A 92 5.04 13.76 -17.18
N GLN A 93 4.79 14.99 -17.64
CA GLN A 93 3.55 15.31 -18.32
C GLN A 93 3.45 14.46 -19.58
N ALA A 94 2.39 13.67 -19.70
CA ALA A 94 2.13 12.87 -20.89
C ALA A 94 1.95 13.79 -22.10
N ASP A 95 2.47 13.38 -23.26
CA ASP A 95 2.27 14.10 -24.52
C ASP A 95 0.75 14.21 -24.82
N PRO A 96 0.22 15.43 -24.99
CA PRO A 96 -1.22 15.62 -25.22
C PRO A 96 -1.73 14.86 -26.45
N ALA A 97 -0.88 14.61 -27.46
CA ALA A 97 -1.27 13.83 -28.64
C ALA A 97 -1.57 12.37 -28.29
N VAL A 98 -0.72 11.75 -27.46
CA VAL A 98 -0.90 10.36 -27.00
C VAL A 98 -2.12 10.23 -26.11
N VAL A 99 -2.36 11.21 -25.23
CA VAL A 99 -3.56 11.22 -24.38
C VAL A 99 -4.83 11.31 -25.21
N ALA A 100 -4.85 12.20 -26.21
CA ALA A 100 -6.01 12.35 -27.09
C ALA A 100 -6.29 11.06 -27.88
N GLU A 101 -5.24 10.41 -28.40
CA GLU A 101 -5.36 9.16 -29.14
C GLU A 101 -5.90 8.02 -28.25
N VAL A 102 -5.33 7.83 -27.06
CA VAL A 102 -5.78 6.78 -26.12
C VAL A 102 -7.23 7.02 -25.68
N MET A 103 -7.61 8.27 -25.43
CA MET A 103 -9.00 8.62 -25.08
C MET A 103 -9.96 8.38 -26.25
N ALA A 104 -9.53 8.66 -27.49
CA ALA A 104 -10.33 8.37 -28.68
C ALA A 104 -10.51 6.85 -28.86
N GLN A 105 -9.45 6.05 -28.71
CA GLN A 105 -9.53 4.59 -28.77
C GLN A 105 -10.44 4.02 -27.67
N ALA A 106 -10.33 4.54 -26.44
CA ALA A 106 -11.16 4.12 -25.32
C ALA A 106 -12.65 4.44 -25.56
N SER A 107 -12.96 5.65 -26.05
CA SER A 107 -14.35 6.03 -26.34
C SER A 107 -14.96 5.19 -27.48
N GLN A 108 -14.18 4.87 -28.51
CA GLN A 108 -14.60 3.98 -29.59
C GLN A 108 -14.86 2.55 -29.08
N ALA A 109 -14.01 2.02 -28.21
CA ALA A 109 -14.20 0.70 -27.61
C ALA A 109 -15.48 0.64 -26.76
N VAL A 110 -15.75 1.68 -25.96
CA VAL A 110 -17.00 1.78 -25.18
C VAL A 110 -18.21 1.84 -26.11
N ALA A 111 -18.16 2.67 -27.15
CA ALA A 111 -19.25 2.79 -28.13
C ALA A 111 -19.50 1.48 -28.88
N ALA A 112 -18.45 0.73 -29.23
CA ALA A 112 -18.57 -0.57 -29.89
C ALA A 112 -19.28 -1.64 -29.02
N THR A 113 -19.22 -1.49 -27.69
CA THR A 113 -19.93 -2.37 -26.74
C THR A 113 -21.31 -1.85 -26.33
N ALA A 114 -21.73 -0.68 -26.83
CA ALA A 114 -23.03 -0.12 -26.52
C ALA A 114 -24.13 -0.98 -27.14
N HIS A 115 -24.96 -1.58 -26.29
CA HIS A 115 -26.17 -2.30 -26.70
C HIS A 115 -27.39 -1.68 -26.03
N ASP A 116 -28.54 -1.71 -26.73
CA ASP A 116 -29.81 -1.27 -26.15
C ASP A 116 -30.22 -2.20 -24.99
N PRO A 117 -30.23 -1.71 -23.74
CA PRO A 117 -30.56 -2.52 -22.57
C PRO A 117 -32.01 -3.02 -22.56
N LYS A 118 -32.89 -2.48 -23.44
CA LYS A 118 -34.30 -2.88 -23.58
C LYS A 118 -34.58 -3.67 -24.87
N ALA A 119 -33.55 -4.03 -25.65
CA ALA A 119 -33.70 -4.81 -26.88
C ALA A 119 -34.42 -6.15 -26.66
N TRP A 120 -34.21 -6.77 -25.49
CA TRP A 120 -34.89 -8.00 -25.10
C TRP A 120 -36.41 -7.84 -25.00
N ALA A 121 -36.89 -6.68 -24.53
CA ALA A 121 -38.32 -6.40 -24.34
C ALA A 121 -39.00 -6.18 -25.70
N HIS A 122 -38.36 -5.44 -26.61
CA HIS A 122 -38.82 -5.26 -27.99
C HIS A 122 -38.92 -6.58 -28.74
N ARG A 123 -37.97 -7.51 -28.52
CA ARG A 123 -38.02 -8.85 -29.12
C ARG A 123 -39.23 -9.65 -28.64
N ILE A 124 -39.49 -9.65 -27.34
CA ILE A 124 -40.61 -10.40 -26.74
C ILE A 124 -41.96 -9.90 -27.27
N LEU A 125 -42.12 -8.58 -27.45
CA LEU A 125 -43.34 -8.01 -28.02
C LEU A 125 -43.52 -8.42 -29.49
N ARG A 126 -42.47 -8.34 -30.31
CA ARG A 126 -42.51 -8.78 -31.71
C ARG A 126 -42.88 -10.25 -31.87
N GLU A 127 -42.33 -11.13 -31.02
CA GLU A 127 -42.68 -12.56 -31.03
C GLU A 127 -44.16 -12.78 -30.73
N HIS A 128 -44.71 -12.05 -29.77
CA HIS A 128 -46.13 -12.12 -29.42
C HIS A 128 -47.05 -11.56 -30.50
N GLU A 129 -46.70 -10.43 -31.11
CA GLU A 129 -47.40 -9.85 -32.26
C GLU A 129 -47.38 -10.80 -33.47
N ALA A 130 -46.29 -11.55 -33.65
CA ALA A 130 -46.16 -12.59 -34.67
C ALA A 130 -46.93 -13.89 -34.35
N GLY A 131 -47.72 -13.92 -33.26
CA GLY A 131 -48.55 -15.07 -32.89
C GLY A 131 -47.80 -16.19 -32.16
N VAL A 132 -46.54 -15.98 -31.78
CA VAL A 132 -45.80 -16.94 -30.94
C VAL A 132 -46.37 -16.90 -29.53
N LYS A 133 -46.72 -18.08 -28.98
CA LYS A 133 -47.28 -18.17 -27.63
C LYS A 133 -46.22 -17.84 -26.58
N VAL A 134 -46.18 -16.59 -26.13
CA VAL A 134 -45.33 -16.10 -25.04
C VAL A 134 -46.08 -16.21 -23.70
N ARG A 135 -45.37 -16.59 -22.62
CA ARG A 135 -45.96 -16.63 -21.26
C ARG A 135 -46.39 -15.23 -20.80
N ALA A 136 -47.58 -15.11 -20.22
CA ALA A 136 -48.16 -13.83 -19.77
C ALA A 136 -47.21 -12.99 -18.89
N VAL A 137 -46.46 -13.62 -17.98
CA VAL A 137 -45.49 -12.92 -17.12
C VAL A 137 -44.36 -12.25 -17.91
N ARG A 138 -43.89 -12.87 -19.01
CA ARG A 138 -42.83 -12.30 -19.85
C ARG A 138 -43.33 -11.09 -20.63
N LEU A 139 -44.60 -11.12 -21.07
CA LEU A 139 -45.23 -10.00 -21.76
C LEU A 139 -45.43 -8.82 -20.82
N ARG A 140 -45.88 -9.08 -19.58
CA ARG A 140 -46.01 -8.04 -18.57
C ARG A 140 -44.66 -7.35 -18.30
N PHE A 141 -43.60 -8.11 -18.06
CA PHE A 141 -42.27 -7.56 -17.80
C PHE A 141 -41.66 -6.82 -19.00
N ALA A 142 -41.88 -7.32 -20.23
CA ALA A 142 -41.46 -6.60 -21.43
C ALA A 142 -42.19 -5.26 -21.59
N ARG A 143 -43.51 -5.22 -21.33
CA ARG A 143 -44.33 -3.99 -21.36
C ARG A 143 -43.90 -3.01 -20.27
N GLU A 144 -43.70 -3.48 -19.03
CA GLU A 144 -43.23 -2.66 -17.90
C GLU A 144 -41.85 -2.07 -18.17
N ALA A 145 -40.90 -2.86 -18.68
CA ALA A 145 -39.57 -2.37 -19.04
C ALA A 145 -39.61 -1.25 -20.11
N LEU A 146 -40.60 -1.30 -20.99
CA LEU A 146 -40.86 -0.30 -22.03
C LEU A 146 -41.83 0.81 -21.59
N GLY A 147 -42.36 0.77 -20.36
CA GLY A 147 -43.32 1.76 -19.86
C GLY A 147 -44.72 1.69 -20.48
N ILE A 148 -45.05 0.59 -21.17
CA ILE A 148 -46.37 0.36 -21.77
C ILE A 148 -47.33 -0.05 -20.63
N LYS A 149 -48.38 0.74 -20.38
CA LYS A 149 -49.39 0.43 -19.35
C LYS A 149 -50.09 -0.89 -19.69
N PRO A 150 -50.35 -1.77 -18.70
CA PRO A 150 -51.15 -2.96 -18.93
C PRO A 150 -52.57 -2.53 -19.31
N GLU A 151 -53.08 -3.04 -20.43
CA GLU A 151 -54.50 -2.92 -20.74
C GLU A 151 -55.29 -3.58 -19.61
N GLY A 152 -56.22 -2.81 -19.03
CA GLY A 152 -57.08 -3.28 -17.95
C GLY A 152 -57.93 -4.47 -18.39
N PRO A 153 -58.47 -5.26 -17.44
CA PRO A 153 -59.26 -6.44 -17.78
C PRO A 153 -60.48 -6.05 -18.61
N CYS A 154 -60.70 -6.76 -19.71
CA CYS A 154 -61.98 -6.80 -20.41
C CYS A 154 -63.03 -7.32 -19.43
N ALA A 155 -64.11 -6.55 -19.23
CA ALA A 155 -65.27 -6.92 -18.44
C ALA A 155 -66.04 -8.10 -19.06
#